data_AF-A0A495VM56-F1
#
_entry.id   AF-A0A495VM56-F1
#
_cell.length_a   1.000
_cell.length_b   1.000
_cell.length_c   1.000
_cell.angle_alpha   90.00
_cell.angle_beta   90.00
_cell.angle_gamma   90.00
#
_symmetry.space_group_name_H-M   'P 1'
#
loop_
_entity.id
_entity.type
_entity.pdbx_description
1 polymer ?
#
loop_
_entity_poly.entity_id
_entity_poly.type
_entity_poly.pdbx_seq_one_letter_code
_entity_poly.pdbx_strand_id
1 'polypeptide(L)'
;MKPSLPLLLCLLLSPLPARAAGLGELSMLSRIGEPLRAEITLLASGDEKLAAPCFSLERIGNAELPVITKARIQLLRQGKRHYLSLTTTTPLHEPLATLRLRAGCGAELVRDYALMPLPPDSRIEHAALAPSDSQPSREPRPTTRRESVQPQKPASQLARSPAKAPPARGDRLLLSTSLSFAEPLPPALSDETEARLLRMETSLARLNESLQKLDGALALRQEAQTLRQELQIAQAIQEAPAAGPLATRETAIWRQWLELIFGTLLGGVLSAVGLQWLSQRVRPGYRDR
;
A
#
# COMPACT_ATOMS: atom_id res chain seq x y z
N MET A 1 -6.28 66.68 -13.44
CA MET A 1 -6.83 65.82 -12.38
C MET A 1 -5.72 64.88 -11.95
N LYS A 2 -5.22 65.01 -10.72
CA LYS A 2 -4.11 64.18 -10.19
C LYS A 2 -4.70 62.82 -9.80
N PRO A 3 -4.22 61.68 -10.35
CA PRO A 3 -4.74 60.38 -9.95
C PRO A 3 -4.46 60.15 -8.47
N SER A 4 -5.49 59.79 -7.72
CA SER A 4 -5.45 59.59 -6.29
C SER A 4 -4.54 58.41 -5.95
N LEU A 5 -3.53 58.69 -5.14
CA LEU A 5 -2.54 57.75 -4.59
C LEU A 5 -3.11 56.41 -4.05
N PRO A 6 -4.33 56.32 -3.45
CA PRO A 6 -4.89 55.03 -3.02
C PRO A 6 -5.25 54.07 -4.18
N LEU A 7 -5.56 54.58 -5.38
CA LEU A 7 -5.94 53.73 -6.51
C LEU A 7 -4.72 52.98 -7.09
N LEU A 8 -3.52 53.57 -6.93
CA LEU A 8 -2.26 52.96 -7.34
C LEU A 8 -1.81 51.85 -6.38
N LEU A 9 -2.17 51.94 -5.09
CA LEU A 9 -1.81 50.96 -4.08
C LEU A 9 -2.60 49.65 -4.22
N CYS A 10 -3.87 49.70 -4.64
CA CYS A 10 -4.68 48.50 -4.89
C CYS A 10 -4.24 47.71 -6.13
N LEU A 11 -3.66 48.36 -7.16
CA LEU A 11 -3.10 47.66 -8.33
C LEU A 11 -1.78 46.92 -8.03
N LEU A 12 -1.08 47.27 -6.94
CA LEU A 12 0.16 46.59 -6.52
C LEU A 12 -0.11 45.31 -5.70
N LEU A 13 -1.37 45.05 -5.31
CA LEU A 13 -1.80 43.85 -4.59
C LEU A 13 -2.39 42.76 -5.51
N SER A 14 -2.01 42.73 -6.79
CA SER A 14 -2.39 41.61 -7.65
C SER A 14 -1.84 40.30 -7.07
N PRO A 15 -2.66 39.26 -6.86
CA PRO A 15 -2.18 37.98 -6.36
C PRO A 15 -1.19 37.42 -7.37
N LEU A 16 0.09 37.34 -7.01
CA LEU A 16 1.05 36.60 -7.80
C LEU A 16 0.53 35.15 -7.88
N PRO A 17 0.44 34.53 -9.07
CA PRO A 17 0.11 33.12 -9.17
C PRO A 17 1.16 32.31 -8.40
N ALA A 18 0.79 31.88 -7.18
CA ALA A 18 1.55 30.94 -6.39
C ALA A 18 1.42 29.57 -7.06
N ARG A 19 2.41 29.26 -7.90
CA ARG A 19 2.53 27.95 -8.54
C ARG A 19 3.24 27.03 -7.56
N ALA A 20 2.49 26.09 -6.99
CA ALA A 20 3.03 25.09 -6.08
C ALA A 20 2.56 23.70 -6.53
N ALA A 21 3.51 22.78 -6.68
CA ALA A 21 3.21 21.38 -6.85
C ALA A 21 2.55 20.82 -5.59
N GLY A 22 1.34 20.29 -5.76
CA GLY A 22 0.65 19.56 -4.70
C GLY A 22 1.05 18.09 -4.67
N LEU A 23 1.15 17.54 -3.46
CA LEU A 23 1.19 16.10 -3.22
C LEU A 23 -0.24 15.56 -3.20
N GLY A 24 -0.58 14.67 -4.11
CA GLY A 24 -1.90 14.06 -4.26
C GLY A 24 -2.08 12.78 -3.46
N GLU A 25 -2.98 11.93 -3.94
CA GLU A 25 -3.32 10.65 -3.32
C GLU A 25 -2.23 9.59 -3.54
N LEU A 26 -2.10 8.70 -2.54
CA LEU A 26 -1.22 7.54 -2.56
C LEU A 26 -2.03 6.29 -2.90
N SER A 27 -1.60 5.53 -3.91
CA SER A 27 -2.12 4.19 -4.22
C SER A 27 -1.11 3.11 -3.82
N MET A 28 -1.62 2.06 -3.16
CA MET A 28 -0.83 0.89 -2.79
C MET A 28 -0.85 -0.15 -3.92
N LEU A 29 0.33 -0.68 -4.26
CA LEU A 29 0.50 -1.70 -5.31
C LEU A 29 1.04 -3.04 -4.78
N SER A 30 1.61 -3.06 -3.57
CA SER A 30 2.20 -4.25 -2.95
C SER A 30 1.32 -4.86 -1.86
N ARG A 31 1.54 -6.13 -1.57
CA ARG A 31 0.92 -6.88 -0.46
C ARG A 31 1.81 -6.93 0.78
N ILE A 32 1.24 -7.36 1.90
CA ILE A 32 1.99 -7.68 3.12
C ILE A 32 2.97 -8.83 2.80
N GLY A 33 4.24 -8.66 3.21
CA GLY A 33 5.33 -9.60 2.94
C GLY A 33 6.11 -9.29 1.66
N GLU A 34 5.64 -8.36 0.81
CA GLU A 34 6.35 -7.90 -0.37
C GLU A 34 7.10 -6.59 -0.10
N PRO A 35 8.14 -6.26 -0.88
CA PRO A 35 8.71 -4.91 -0.86
C PRO A 35 7.63 -3.88 -1.18
N LEU A 36 7.56 -2.82 -0.35
CA LEU A 36 6.58 -1.75 -0.50
C LEU A 36 6.68 -1.16 -1.91
N ARG A 37 5.56 -1.14 -2.62
CA ARG A 37 5.38 -0.41 -3.88
C ARG A 37 4.13 0.46 -3.77
N ALA A 38 4.33 1.75 -3.93
CA ALA A 38 3.24 2.73 -3.89
C ALA A 38 3.46 3.82 -4.94
N GLU A 39 2.38 4.42 -5.40
CA GLU A 39 2.42 5.57 -6.30
C GLU A 39 1.74 6.78 -5.67
N ILE A 40 2.38 7.94 -5.72
CA ILE A 40 1.80 9.20 -5.24
C ILE A 40 1.57 10.11 -6.44
N THR A 41 0.34 10.51 -6.66
CA THR A 41 0.01 11.42 -7.77
C THR A 41 0.49 12.84 -7.45
N LEU A 42 1.07 13.53 -8.42
CA LEU A 42 1.46 14.92 -8.25
C LEU A 42 0.46 15.84 -8.95
N LEU A 43 0.04 16.88 -8.22
CA LEU A 43 -0.83 17.94 -8.70
C LEU A 43 0.04 19.11 -9.14
N ALA A 44 0.54 19.07 -10.37
CA ALA A 44 1.39 20.13 -10.91
C ALA A 44 0.69 20.90 -12.01
N SER A 45 0.87 22.22 -12.02
CA SER A 45 0.50 23.03 -13.18
C SER A 45 1.56 22.80 -14.27
N GLY A 46 1.15 22.60 -15.53
CA GLY A 46 1.99 22.02 -16.61
C GLY A 46 3.31 22.71 -16.98
N ASP A 47 3.68 23.80 -16.31
CA ASP A 47 4.91 24.59 -16.52
C ASP A 47 5.93 24.42 -15.36
N GLU A 48 5.60 23.60 -14.36
CA GLU A 48 6.43 23.41 -13.17
C GLU A 48 7.54 22.35 -13.40
N LYS A 49 8.80 22.76 -13.21
CA LYS A 49 9.96 21.87 -13.37
C LYS A 49 10.16 21.03 -12.12
N LEU A 50 9.44 19.92 -12.05
CA LEU A 50 9.60 18.91 -11.01
C LEU A 50 10.86 18.07 -11.25
N ALA A 51 11.68 17.89 -10.22
CA ALA A 51 12.84 17.02 -10.25
C ALA A 51 12.76 15.99 -9.12
N ALA A 52 13.20 14.76 -9.38
CA ALA A 52 13.28 13.70 -8.37
C ALA A 52 13.99 14.11 -7.04
N PRO A 53 15.12 14.87 -7.04
CA PRO A 53 15.79 15.24 -5.79
C PRO A 53 15.01 16.21 -4.89
N CYS A 54 13.91 16.81 -5.36
CA CYS A 54 13.05 17.62 -4.50
C CYS A 54 12.31 16.81 -3.43
N PHE A 55 12.23 15.49 -3.59
CA PHE A 55 11.38 14.62 -2.78
C PHE A 55 12.23 13.79 -1.84
N SER A 56 11.90 13.83 -0.56
CA SER A 56 12.60 13.07 0.48
C SER A 56 11.62 12.51 1.49
N LEU A 57 11.93 11.32 2.02
CA LEU A 57 11.22 10.79 3.18
C LEU A 57 11.81 11.34 4.46
N GLU A 58 10.93 11.73 5.37
CA GLU A 58 11.32 12.20 6.70
C GLU A 58 10.83 11.24 7.78
N ARG A 59 11.49 11.30 8.94
CA ARG A 59 11.03 10.56 10.11
C ARG A 59 9.90 11.33 10.78
N ILE A 60 8.89 10.59 11.24
CA ILE A 60 7.84 11.09 12.10
C ILE A 60 8.27 10.84 13.55
N GLY A 61 8.40 11.90 14.34
CA GLY A 61 8.67 11.78 15.79
C GLY A 61 7.42 11.31 16.53
N ASN A 62 7.60 10.45 17.53
CA ASN A 62 6.52 9.92 18.38
C ASN A 62 5.37 9.27 17.60
N ALA A 63 5.66 8.62 16.47
CA ALA A 63 4.64 7.92 15.70
C ALA A 63 4.18 6.66 16.45
N GLU A 64 2.86 6.47 16.52
CA GLU A 64 2.24 5.26 17.07
C GLU A 64 2.38 4.06 16.11
N LEU A 65 2.50 4.35 14.81
CA LEU A 65 2.62 3.35 13.75
C LEU A 65 4.05 3.27 13.21
N PRO A 66 4.46 2.11 12.66
CA PRO A 66 5.76 1.95 11.99
C PRO A 66 5.96 3.01 10.90
N VAL A 67 7.11 3.71 10.92
CA VAL A 67 7.41 4.78 9.98
C VAL A 67 8.38 4.31 8.90
N ILE A 68 7.97 4.41 7.64
CA ILE A 68 8.82 4.12 6.49
C ILE A 68 9.72 5.34 6.23
N THR A 69 11.00 5.18 6.55
CA THR A 69 12.01 6.25 6.43
C THR A 69 12.95 6.09 5.24
N LYS A 70 12.97 4.91 4.60
CA LYS A 70 13.87 4.60 3.49
C LYS A 70 13.09 3.94 2.36
N ALA A 71 12.95 4.64 1.24
CA ALA A 71 12.45 4.10 -0.01
C ALA A 71 13.15 4.78 -1.19
N ARG A 72 13.27 4.07 -2.30
CA ARG A 72 13.69 4.64 -3.57
C ARG A 72 12.52 5.42 -4.17
N ILE A 73 12.72 6.72 -4.38
CA ILE A 73 11.72 7.60 -5.00
C ILE A 73 12.11 7.80 -6.47
N GLN A 74 11.16 7.59 -7.37
CA GLN A 74 11.33 7.86 -8.79
C GLN A 74 10.19 8.75 -9.27
N LEU A 75 10.52 9.82 -9.99
CA LEU A 75 9.53 10.68 -10.63
C LEU A 75 9.24 10.16 -12.04
N LEU A 76 8.03 9.69 -12.27
CA LEU A 76 7.57 9.20 -13.57
C LEU A 76 6.48 10.12 -14.15
N ARG A 77 6.34 10.05 -15.47
CA ARG A 77 5.36 10.81 -16.25
C ARG A 77 4.60 9.84 -17.15
N GLN A 78 3.28 9.82 -17.01
CA GLN A 78 2.38 9.07 -17.89
C GLN A 78 1.46 10.06 -18.59
N GLY A 79 1.81 10.44 -19.81
CA GLY A 79 1.13 11.50 -20.55
C GLY A 79 1.22 12.85 -19.81
N LYS A 80 0.06 13.39 -19.42
CA LYS A 80 -0.05 14.63 -18.64
C LYS A 80 0.03 14.43 -17.12
N ARG A 81 -0.03 13.18 -16.63
CA ARG A 81 0.03 12.87 -15.19
C ARG A 81 1.48 12.72 -14.75
N HIS A 82 1.81 13.29 -13.61
CA HIS A 82 3.08 13.04 -12.89
C HIS A 82 2.78 12.24 -11.64
N TYR A 83 3.65 11.29 -11.33
CA TYR A 83 3.53 10.51 -10.12
C TYR A 83 4.91 10.09 -9.62
N LEU A 84 5.00 9.93 -8.31
CA LEU A 84 6.17 9.37 -7.65
C LEU A 84 5.94 7.88 -7.45
N SER A 85 6.85 7.05 -7.94
CA SER A 85 6.91 5.63 -7.56
C SER A 85 7.84 5.49 -6.37
N LEU A 86 7.33 4.91 -5.28
CA LEU A 86 8.08 4.61 -4.08
C LEU A 86 8.31 3.09 -4.00
N THR A 87 9.56 2.68 -3.83
CA THR A 87 9.91 1.27 -3.71
C THR A 87 10.90 1.02 -2.58
N THR A 88 10.59 0.13 -1.64
CA THR A 88 11.56 -0.31 -0.62
C THR A 88 12.35 -1.52 -1.12
N THR A 89 13.52 -1.77 -0.52
CA THR A 89 14.30 -2.99 -0.77
C THR A 89 13.92 -4.12 0.19
N THR A 90 13.39 -3.78 1.36
CA THR A 90 12.97 -4.73 2.40
C THR A 90 11.46 -4.97 2.32
N PRO A 91 11.01 -6.22 2.56
CA PRO A 91 9.60 -6.56 2.60
C PRO A 91 8.88 -5.88 3.77
N LEU A 92 7.66 -5.38 3.53
CA LEU A 92 6.81 -4.74 4.55
C LEU A 92 5.85 -5.77 5.13
N HIS A 93 6.01 -6.12 6.40
CA HIS A 93 5.18 -7.11 7.10
C HIS A 93 4.06 -6.49 7.94
N GLU A 94 4.06 -5.16 8.05
CA GLU A 94 3.11 -4.42 8.88
C GLU A 94 1.79 -4.19 8.12
N PRO A 95 0.64 -4.45 8.74
CA PRO A 95 -0.67 -4.22 8.12
C PRO A 95 -1.01 -2.72 8.00
N LEU A 96 -0.43 -1.89 8.87
CA LEU A 96 -0.59 -0.44 8.85
C LEU A 96 0.76 0.22 9.14
N ALA A 97 1.15 1.17 8.30
CA ALA A 97 2.39 1.94 8.44
C ALA A 97 2.16 3.40 8.05
N THR A 98 3.10 4.26 8.38
CA THR A 98 3.07 5.68 8.00
C THR A 98 4.31 6.08 7.22
N LEU A 99 4.16 7.09 6.38
CA LEU A 99 5.23 7.65 5.58
C LEU A 99 5.07 9.17 5.48
N ARG A 100 6.10 9.91 5.85
CA ARG A 100 6.14 11.38 5.69
C ARG A 100 6.95 11.72 4.46
N LEU A 101 6.30 12.35 3.49
CA LEU A 101 6.93 12.84 2.27
C LEU A 101 7.08 14.36 2.35
N ARG A 102 8.31 14.84 2.19
CA ARG A 102 8.62 16.25 2.00
C ARG A 102 8.91 16.53 0.53
N ALA A 103 8.30 17.57 -0.01
CA ALA A 103 8.55 18.13 -1.32
C ALA A 103 9.14 19.54 -1.16
N GLY A 104 10.32 19.78 -1.73
CA GLY A 104 11.06 21.05 -1.67
C GLY A 104 11.21 21.75 -3.03
N CYS A 105 10.32 21.51 -4.00
CA CYS A 105 10.37 22.11 -5.35
C CYS A 105 9.91 23.59 -5.38
N GLY A 106 10.43 24.44 -4.50
CA GLY A 106 10.14 25.89 -4.46
C GLY A 106 9.22 26.33 -3.32
N ALA A 107 8.19 25.55 -3.01
CA ALA A 107 7.43 25.65 -1.77
C ALA A 107 7.62 24.36 -0.97
N GLU A 108 7.88 24.49 0.32
CA GLU A 108 8.01 23.33 1.20
C GLU A 108 6.63 22.78 1.53
N LEU A 109 6.38 21.54 1.13
CA LEU A 109 5.16 20.81 1.45
C LEU A 109 5.52 19.49 2.11
N VAL A 110 4.95 19.23 3.27
CA VAL A 110 5.11 17.97 4.00
C VAL A 110 3.75 17.31 4.12
N ARG A 111 3.67 16.02 3.77
CA ARG A 111 2.45 15.24 3.87
C ARG A 111 2.71 13.86 4.46
N ASP A 112 1.90 13.52 5.46
CA ASP A 112 1.89 12.20 6.08
C ASP A 112 0.86 11.32 5.38
N TYR A 113 1.27 10.10 5.06
CA TYR A 113 0.45 9.08 4.41
C TYR A 113 0.31 7.87 5.33
N ALA A 114 -0.90 7.35 5.45
CA ALA A 114 -1.16 6.03 6.01
C ALA A 114 -1.09 4.99 4.89
N LEU A 115 -0.32 3.94 5.12
CA LEU A 115 -0.10 2.82 4.19
C LEU A 115 -0.86 1.61 4.72
N MET A 116 -1.67 0.99 3.85
CA MET A 116 -2.42 -0.21 4.18
C MET A 116 -2.26 -1.22 3.03
N PRO A 117 -1.23 -2.07 3.07
CA PRO A 117 -1.01 -3.11 2.08
C PRO A 117 -2.13 -4.15 2.12
N LEU A 118 -2.39 -4.78 0.96
CA LEU A 118 -3.35 -5.87 0.89
C LEU A 118 -2.83 -7.11 1.64
N PRO A 119 -3.72 -7.91 2.24
CA PRO A 119 -3.32 -9.15 2.90
C PRO A 119 -2.68 -10.14 1.91
N PRO A 120 -1.88 -11.10 2.41
CA PRO A 120 -1.31 -12.15 1.59
C PRO A 120 -2.42 -13.03 0.98
N ASP A 121 -2.21 -13.53 -0.25
CA ASP A 121 -3.14 -14.46 -0.87
C ASP A 121 -3.01 -15.85 -0.23
N SER A 122 -3.97 -16.23 0.62
CA SER A 122 -4.05 -17.55 1.27
C SER A 122 -4.16 -18.75 0.30
N ARG A 123 -4.38 -18.49 -0.99
CA ARG A 123 -4.42 -19.51 -2.05
C ARG A 123 -3.04 -20.06 -2.43
N ILE A 124 -1.96 -19.32 -2.15
CA ILE A 124 -0.61 -19.72 -2.59
C ILE A 124 0.01 -20.75 -1.61
N GLU A 125 -0.32 -20.71 -0.32
CA GLU A 125 0.18 -21.70 0.65
C GLU A 125 -0.36 -23.12 0.41
N HIS A 126 -1.56 -23.25 -0.17
CA HIS A 126 -2.14 -24.55 -0.50
C HIS A 126 -1.56 -25.19 -1.78
N ALA A 127 -0.83 -24.42 -2.59
CA ALA A 127 -0.19 -24.92 -3.81
C ALA A 127 1.20 -25.53 -3.55
N ALA A 128 1.82 -25.27 -2.39
CA ALA A 128 3.14 -25.81 -2.03
C ALA A 128 3.09 -27.25 -1.47
N LEU A 129 1.90 -27.80 -1.23
CA LEU A 129 1.68 -29.18 -0.74
C LEU A 129 1.23 -30.15 -1.84
N ALA A 130 1.07 -29.68 -3.08
CA ALA A 130 0.85 -30.57 -4.22
C ALA A 130 2.21 -31.05 -4.75
N PRO A 131 2.48 -32.38 -4.84
CA PRO A 131 3.62 -32.85 -5.58
C PRO A 131 3.47 -32.40 -7.04
N SER A 132 4.36 -31.50 -7.46
CA SER A 132 4.41 -31.00 -8.83
C SER A 132 5.00 -32.09 -9.73
N ASP A 133 4.18 -33.06 -10.11
CA ASP A 133 4.47 -33.93 -11.25
C ASP A 133 4.13 -33.16 -12.53
N SER A 134 5.05 -32.29 -12.93
CA SER A 134 5.08 -31.78 -14.30
C SER A 134 6.53 -31.51 -14.70
N GLN A 135 7.22 -32.58 -15.07
CA GLN A 135 8.38 -32.45 -15.95
C GLN A 135 7.91 -31.89 -17.30
N PRO A 136 8.47 -30.79 -17.81
CA PRO A 136 8.35 -30.49 -19.22
C PRO A 136 9.26 -31.47 -20.00
N SER A 137 8.62 -32.42 -20.66
CA SER A 137 9.25 -33.24 -21.71
C SER A 137 9.89 -32.32 -22.74
N ARG A 138 11.22 -32.32 -22.78
CA ARG A 138 12.02 -31.56 -23.74
C ARG A 138 12.06 -32.36 -25.04
N GLU A 139 11.11 -32.07 -25.92
CA GLU A 139 11.10 -32.54 -27.31
C GLU A 139 12.41 -32.07 -28.01
N PRO A 140 13.27 -32.97 -28.54
CA PRO A 140 14.42 -32.57 -29.33
C PRO A 140 13.98 -32.23 -30.75
N ARG A 141 14.14 -30.96 -31.12
CA ARG A 141 13.96 -30.47 -32.50
C ARG A 141 15.01 -31.11 -33.43
N PRO A 142 14.65 -31.60 -34.64
CA PRO A 142 15.61 -32.19 -35.56
C PRO A 142 16.54 -31.11 -36.14
N THR A 143 17.85 -31.35 -36.04
CA THR A 143 18.88 -30.53 -36.69
C THR A 143 19.06 -31.00 -38.13
N THR A 144 18.87 -30.07 -39.06
CA THR A 144 19.15 -30.25 -40.48
C THR A 144 20.65 -30.43 -40.67
N ARG A 145 21.10 -31.66 -40.92
CA ARG A 145 22.48 -31.99 -41.29
C ARG A 145 22.68 -31.59 -42.76
N ARG A 146 23.42 -30.51 -42.99
CA ARG A 146 23.96 -30.17 -44.31
C ARG A 146 25.28 -30.91 -44.51
N GLU A 147 25.29 -31.72 -45.55
CA GLU A 147 26.44 -32.28 -46.25
C GLU A 147 27.53 -31.22 -46.48
N SER A 148 28.76 -31.50 -46.06
CA SER A 148 29.94 -31.08 -46.83
C SER A 148 31.11 -32.02 -46.52
N VAL A 149 31.70 -32.46 -47.62
CA VAL A 149 32.73 -33.48 -47.78
C VAL A 149 34.10 -32.83 -47.61
N GLN A 150 35.00 -33.42 -46.81
CA GLN A 150 36.38 -33.62 -47.29
C GLN A 150 37.13 -34.74 -46.52
N PRO A 151 37.98 -35.54 -47.21
CA PRO A 151 38.58 -36.75 -46.66
C PRO A 151 40.05 -36.58 -46.27
N GLN A 152 40.52 -37.29 -45.23
CA GLN A 152 41.94 -37.64 -45.12
C GLN A 152 42.17 -38.91 -44.29
N LYS A 153 43.24 -39.61 -44.69
CA LYS A 153 43.61 -41.03 -44.55
C LYS A 153 43.94 -41.50 -43.11
N PRO A 154 44.01 -42.83 -42.89
CA PRO A 154 44.08 -43.47 -41.57
C PRO A 154 45.52 -43.82 -41.15
N ALA A 155 45.73 -43.91 -39.84
CA ALA A 155 46.85 -44.64 -39.25
C ALA A 155 46.39 -45.42 -38.02
N SER A 156 46.69 -46.71 -38.08
CA SER A 156 46.48 -47.76 -37.11
C SER A 156 47.29 -47.54 -35.82
N GLN A 157 46.76 -47.97 -34.67
CA GLN A 157 47.61 -48.68 -33.70
C GLN A 157 46.82 -49.62 -32.78
N LEU A 158 47.38 -50.82 -32.71
CA LEU A 158 46.94 -52.04 -32.06
C LEU A 158 47.12 -52.02 -30.53
N ALA A 159 46.22 -52.74 -29.86
CA ALA A 159 46.43 -53.75 -28.81
C ALA A 159 47.14 -53.40 -27.48
N ARG A 160 46.44 -53.60 -26.35
CA ARG A 160 46.63 -54.75 -25.42
C ARG A 160 45.69 -54.71 -24.20
N SER A 161 44.81 -55.72 -24.12
CA SER A 161 44.64 -56.75 -23.07
C SER A 161 44.55 -56.43 -21.56
N PRO A 162 43.97 -57.34 -20.75
CA PRO A 162 42.87 -57.04 -19.82
C PRO A 162 43.19 -57.27 -18.34
N ALA A 163 42.29 -56.84 -17.44
CA ALA A 163 42.26 -57.28 -16.05
C ALA A 163 40.83 -57.57 -15.55
N LYS A 164 40.64 -58.87 -15.29
CA LYS A 164 39.75 -59.64 -14.41
C LYS A 164 38.73 -58.91 -13.49
N ALA A 165 37.56 -59.55 -13.39
CA ALA A 165 36.29 -59.21 -12.71
C ALA A 165 36.35 -59.15 -11.15
N PRO A 166 35.27 -58.70 -10.46
CA PRO A 166 34.09 -59.55 -10.21
C PRO A 166 32.72 -58.86 -10.43
N PRO A 167 31.60 -59.62 -10.51
CA PRO A 167 30.28 -59.07 -10.79
C PRO A 167 29.66 -58.43 -9.55
N ALA A 168 29.26 -57.16 -9.67
CA ALA A 168 28.37 -56.51 -8.72
C ALA A 168 26.96 -57.07 -8.88
N ARG A 169 26.63 -57.94 -7.93
CA ARG A 169 25.31 -58.24 -7.35
C ARG A 169 24.20 -57.33 -7.89
N GLY A 170 23.47 -57.83 -8.89
CA GLY A 170 22.19 -57.28 -9.27
C GLY A 170 21.19 -57.56 -8.16
N ASP A 171 20.76 -56.50 -7.46
CA ASP A 171 19.54 -56.53 -6.66
C ASP A 171 18.35 -56.64 -7.61
N ARG A 172 18.06 -57.88 -8.00
CA ARG A 172 16.76 -58.28 -8.50
C ARG A 172 15.90 -58.61 -7.28
N LEU A 173 15.39 -57.58 -6.61
CA LEU A 173 14.26 -57.74 -5.70
C LEU A 173 13.02 -57.97 -6.57
N LEU A 174 12.76 -59.26 -6.83
CA LEU A 174 11.43 -59.71 -7.20
C LEU A 174 10.50 -59.31 -6.05
N LEU A 175 9.62 -58.33 -6.29
CA LEU A 175 8.43 -58.16 -5.46
C LEU A 175 7.57 -59.42 -5.66
N SER A 176 7.88 -60.43 -4.85
CA SER A 176 6.99 -61.56 -4.65
C SER A 176 5.73 -61.03 -4.00
N THR A 177 4.65 -61.18 -4.75
CA THR A 177 3.32 -61.48 -4.24
C THR A 177 2.67 -60.37 -3.43
N SER A 178 1.66 -59.76 -4.05
CA SER A 178 0.48 -59.25 -3.37
C SER A 178 0.03 -60.26 -2.32
N LEU A 179 0.47 -60.07 -1.07
CA LEU A 179 -0.15 -60.69 0.07
C LEU A 179 -1.50 -60.02 0.22
N SER A 180 -2.51 -60.76 -0.23
CA SER A 180 -3.84 -60.76 0.34
C SER A 180 -3.76 -60.36 1.81
N PHE A 181 -4.42 -59.24 2.14
CA PHE A 181 -4.68 -58.83 3.52
C PHE A 181 -5.64 -59.84 4.13
N ALA A 182 -5.10 -60.97 4.56
CA ALA A 182 -5.81 -62.05 5.22
C ALA A 182 -4.82 -62.90 6.02
N GLU A 183 -3.97 -62.26 6.81
CA GLU A 183 -3.19 -62.92 7.87
C GLU A 183 -3.41 -62.13 9.16
N PRO A 184 -3.73 -62.77 10.30
CA PRO A 184 -4.03 -62.04 11.52
C PRO A 184 -2.78 -61.29 11.96
N LEU A 185 -2.90 -59.98 12.15
CA LEU A 185 -1.83 -59.16 12.72
C LEU A 185 -1.33 -59.83 14.02
N PRO A 186 -0.02 -59.86 14.28
CA PRO A 186 0.49 -60.29 15.57
C PRO A 186 -0.07 -59.35 16.65
N PRO A 187 -0.62 -59.87 17.77
CA PRO A 187 -1.36 -59.08 18.76
C PRO A 187 -0.52 -57.93 19.35
N ALA A 188 0.81 -58.07 19.36
CA ALA A 188 1.72 -57.05 19.87
C ALA A 188 1.69 -55.72 19.08
N LEU A 189 1.37 -55.73 17.78
CA LEU A 189 1.29 -54.49 16.98
C LEU A 189 -0.08 -53.82 17.07
N SER A 190 -1.17 -54.58 17.20
CA SER A 190 -2.51 -54.03 17.42
C SER A 190 -2.59 -53.31 18.76
N ASP A 191 -2.06 -53.91 19.82
CA ASP A 191 -2.11 -53.36 21.17
C ASP A 191 -1.35 -52.02 21.27
N GLU A 192 -0.22 -51.88 20.58
CA GLU A 192 0.53 -50.63 20.54
C GLU A 192 -0.17 -49.53 19.72
N THR A 193 -0.84 -49.92 18.62
CA THR A 193 -1.65 -48.97 17.84
C THR A 193 -2.90 -48.51 18.58
N GLU A 194 -3.59 -49.41 19.28
CA GLU A 194 -4.73 -49.08 20.14
C GLU A 194 -4.31 -48.15 21.28
N ALA A 195 -3.17 -48.43 21.93
CA ALA A 195 -2.62 -47.55 22.95
C ALA A 195 -2.25 -46.15 22.43
N ARG A 196 -1.85 -46.00 21.16
CA ARG A 196 -1.63 -44.68 20.54
C ARG A 196 -2.95 -43.99 20.21
N LEU A 197 -3.94 -44.72 19.73
CA LEU A 197 -5.27 -44.20 19.41
C LEU A 197 -5.96 -43.65 20.67
N LEU A 198 -5.91 -44.39 21.78
CA LEU A 198 -6.44 -43.95 23.07
C LEU A 198 -5.70 -42.72 23.62
N ARG A 199 -4.37 -42.63 23.45
CA ARG A 199 -3.60 -41.42 23.80
C ARG A 199 -4.00 -40.22 22.94
N MET A 200 -4.29 -40.44 21.67
CA MET A 200 -4.74 -39.38 20.78
C MET A 200 -6.14 -38.89 21.16
N GLU A 201 -7.08 -39.81 21.43
CA GLU A 201 -8.44 -39.47 21.87
C GLU A 201 -8.46 -38.67 23.18
N THR A 202 -7.67 -39.10 24.16
CA THR A 202 -7.50 -38.36 25.42
C THR A 202 -6.86 -36.99 25.21
N SER A 203 -5.92 -36.85 24.26
CA SER A 203 -5.34 -35.55 23.90
C SER A 203 -6.37 -34.62 23.26
N LEU A 204 -7.24 -35.14 22.38
CA LEU A 204 -8.30 -34.38 21.73
C LEU A 204 -9.36 -33.91 22.73
N ALA A 205 -9.76 -34.79 23.65
CA ALA A 205 -10.69 -34.43 24.73
C ALA A 205 -10.12 -33.28 25.59
N ARG A 206 -8.82 -33.35 25.93
CA ARG A 206 -8.14 -32.30 26.70
C ARG A 206 -8.05 -30.98 25.93
N LEU A 207 -7.78 -31.03 24.63
CA LEU A 207 -7.77 -29.85 23.76
C LEU A 207 -9.16 -29.21 23.68
N ASN A 208 -10.21 -30.01 23.49
CA ASN A 208 -11.58 -29.51 23.44
C ASN A 208 -11.99 -28.82 24.75
N GLU A 209 -11.61 -29.40 25.89
CA GLU A 209 -11.82 -28.77 27.20
C GLU A 209 -11.06 -27.44 27.33
N SER A 210 -9.83 -27.36 26.80
CA SER A 210 -9.04 -26.13 26.83
C SER A 210 -9.67 -25.01 25.98
N LEU A 211 -10.24 -25.36 24.81
CA LEU A 211 -10.94 -24.41 23.95
C LEU A 211 -12.20 -23.86 24.64
N GLN A 212 -13.00 -24.73 25.27
CA GLN A 212 -14.19 -24.31 26.01
C GLN A 212 -13.86 -23.33 27.15
N LYS A 213 -12.73 -23.53 27.83
CA LYS A 213 -12.26 -22.61 28.89
C LYS A 213 -11.84 -21.25 28.32
N LEU A 214 -11.21 -21.23 27.14
CA LEU A 214 -10.82 -19.98 26.48
C LEU A 214 -12.04 -19.20 26.00
N ASP A 215 -13.03 -19.87 25.39
CA ASP A 215 -14.26 -19.22 24.94
C ASP A 215 -15.04 -18.60 26.10
N GLY A 216 -15.14 -19.31 27.23
CA GLY A 216 -15.75 -18.75 28.45
C GLY A 216 -15.02 -17.51 28.98
N ALA A 217 -13.69 -17.50 28.93
CA ALA A 217 -12.89 -16.34 29.34
C ALA A 217 -13.03 -15.15 28.38
N LEU A 218 -13.15 -15.41 27.08
CA LEU A 218 -13.35 -14.37 26.07
C LEU A 218 -14.72 -13.70 26.19
N ALA A 219 -15.78 -14.47 26.48
CA ALA A 219 -17.12 -13.93 26.69
C ALA A 219 -17.15 -12.90 27.84
N LEU A 220 -16.55 -13.24 28.99
CA LEU A 220 -16.45 -12.32 30.14
C LEU A 220 -15.65 -11.06 29.81
N ARG A 221 -14.61 -11.18 28.98
CA ARG A 221 -13.78 -10.05 28.58
C ARG A 221 -14.53 -9.08 27.67
N GLN A 222 -15.41 -9.59 26.81
CA GLN A 222 -16.26 -8.76 25.95
C GLN A 222 -17.25 -7.94 26.77
N GLU A 223 -17.92 -8.55 27.76
CA GLU A 223 -18.83 -7.84 28.67
C GLU A 223 -18.11 -6.77 29.51
N ALA A 224 -16.89 -7.06 29.98
CA ALA A 224 -16.09 -6.06 30.70
C ALA A 224 -15.69 -4.86 29.82
N GLN A 225 -15.48 -5.08 28.51
CA GLN A 225 -15.16 -4.00 27.57
C GLN A 225 -16.35 -3.10 27.28
N THR A 226 -17.56 -3.66 27.13
CA THR A 226 -18.77 -2.86 26.87
C THR A 226 -19.08 -1.94 28.06
N LEU A 227 -19.02 -2.45 29.29
CA LEU A 227 -19.18 -1.64 30.50
C LEU A 227 -18.13 -0.54 30.59
N ARG A 228 -16.87 -0.83 30.19
CA ARG A 228 -15.81 0.17 30.20
C ARG A 228 -16.02 1.27 29.16
N GLN A 229 -16.57 0.93 28.01
CA GLN A 229 -16.91 1.87 26.96
C GLN A 229 -18.06 2.79 27.38
N GLU A 230 -19.10 2.24 27.99
CA GLU A 230 -20.19 3.01 28.60
C GLU A 230 -19.67 3.99 29.66
N LEU A 231 -18.74 3.55 30.53
CA LEU A 231 -18.10 4.42 31.51
C LEU A 231 -17.24 5.52 30.86
N GLN A 232 -16.53 5.23 29.78
CA GLN A 232 -15.77 6.24 29.05
C GLN A 232 -16.67 7.32 28.44
N ILE A 233 -17.84 6.93 27.91
CA ILE A 233 -18.81 7.89 27.38
C ILE A 233 -19.37 8.75 28.52
N ALA A 234 -19.75 8.14 29.65
CA ALA A 234 -20.21 8.87 30.82
C ALA A 234 -19.14 9.84 31.36
N GLN A 235 -17.87 9.42 31.40
CA GLN A 235 -16.73 10.27 31.79
C GLN A 235 -16.52 11.41 30.80
N ALA A 236 -16.58 11.17 29.49
CA ALA A 236 -16.45 12.22 28.48
C ALA A 236 -17.55 13.30 28.60
N ILE A 237 -18.75 12.92 29.02
CA ILE A 237 -19.85 13.87 29.29
C ILE A 237 -19.58 14.66 30.58
N GLN A 238 -18.95 14.05 31.58
CA GLN A 238 -18.68 14.66 32.89
C GLN A 238 -17.42 15.56 32.88
N GLU A 239 -16.43 15.23 32.06
CA GLU A 239 -15.19 15.98 31.86
C GLU A 239 -15.34 17.12 30.83
N ALA A 240 -16.56 17.35 30.34
CA ALA A 240 -16.88 18.53 29.56
C ALA A 240 -16.41 19.76 30.36
N PRO A 241 -15.48 20.58 29.82
CA PRO A 241 -14.83 21.61 30.59
C PRO A 241 -15.90 22.54 31.17
N ALA A 242 -15.91 22.64 32.50
CA ALA A 242 -16.73 23.59 33.23
C ALA A 242 -16.60 24.94 32.53
N ALA A 243 -17.75 25.49 32.12
CA ALA A 243 -17.85 26.71 31.33
C ALA A 243 -16.98 27.83 31.91
N GLY A 244 -15.76 27.97 31.39
CA GLY A 244 -15.07 29.25 31.30
C GLY A 244 -15.90 30.17 30.40
N PRO A 245 -15.78 31.50 30.55
CA PRO A 245 -16.67 32.43 29.85
C PRO A 245 -16.65 32.16 28.34
N LEU A 246 -17.79 31.70 27.83
CA LEU A 246 -18.06 31.51 26.41
C LEU A 246 -18.11 32.89 25.73
N ALA A 247 -16.95 33.43 25.40
CA ALA A 247 -16.85 34.57 24.52
C ALA A 247 -15.49 34.55 23.86
N THR A 248 -15.45 34.28 22.54
CA THR A 248 -14.60 34.98 21.55
C THR A 248 -14.44 34.19 20.24
N ARG A 249 -14.55 32.86 20.22
CA ARG A 249 -14.22 32.09 19.00
C ARG A 249 -15.37 31.96 18.01
N GLU A 250 -16.59 31.77 18.49
CA GLU A 250 -17.77 31.61 17.61
C GLU A 250 -18.22 32.95 17.02
N THR A 251 -18.15 34.04 17.80
CA THR A 251 -18.43 35.39 17.32
C THR A 251 -17.41 35.85 16.28
N ALA A 252 -16.15 35.41 16.35
CA ALA A 252 -15.14 35.77 15.36
C ALA A 252 -15.42 35.17 13.98
N ILE A 253 -15.82 33.89 13.92
CA ILE A 253 -16.08 33.19 12.66
C ILE A 253 -17.37 33.70 12.01
N TRP A 254 -18.45 33.87 12.79
CA TRP A 254 -19.70 34.44 12.30
C TRP A 254 -19.54 35.89 11.84
N ARG A 255 -18.75 36.70 12.55
CA ARG A 255 -18.48 38.09 12.18
C ARG A 255 -17.60 38.17 10.93
N GLN A 256 -16.60 37.30 10.78
CA GLN A 256 -15.79 37.20 9.56
C GLN A 256 -16.66 36.84 8.34
N TRP A 257 -17.61 35.91 8.51
CA TRP A 257 -18.52 35.50 7.43
C TRP A 257 -19.53 36.60 7.08
N LEU A 258 -20.05 37.30 8.09
CA LEU A 258 -20.91 38.48 7.89
C LEU A 258 -20.17 39.61 7.18
N GLU A 259 -18.91 39.90 7.54
CA GLU A 259 -18.08 40.89 6.86
C GLU A 259 -17.84 40.54 5.38
N LEU A 260 -17.70 39.25 5.04
CA LEU A 260 -17.59 38.81 3.65
C LEU A 260 -18.89 39.02 2.86
N ILE A 261 -20.05 38.74 3.46
CA ILE A 261 -21.35 38.95 2.82
C ILE A 261 -21.65 40.45 2.66
N PHE A 262 -21.44 41.25 3.70
CA PHE A 262 -21.66 42.69 3.62
C PHE A 262 -20.64 43.38 2.72
N GLY A 263 -19.39 42.93 2.71
CA GLY A 263 -18.35 43.43 1.81
C GLY A 263 -18.67 43.17 0.33
N THR A 264 -19.18 41.98 0.00
CA THR A 264 -19.58 41.64 -1.38
C THR A 264 -20.84 42.38 -1.83
N LEU A 265 -21.82 42.57 -0.94
CA LEU A 265 -23.02 43.38 -1.22
C LEU A 265 -22.68 44.86 -1.41
N LEU A 266 -21.88 45.45 -0.52
CA LEU A 266 -21.49 46.86 -0.62
C LEU A 266 -20.62 47.12 -1.87
N GLY A 267 -19.70 46.21 -2.21
CA GLY A 267 -18.90 46.30 -3.42
C GLY A 267 -19.73 46.21 -4.71
N GLY A 268 -20.76 45.35 -4.73
CA GLY A 268 -21.71 45.23 -5.84
C GLY A 268 -22.56 46.48 -6.03
N VAL A 269 -23.09 47.05 -4.94
CA VAL A 269 -23.95 48.25 -4.97
C VAL A 269 -23.14 49.48 -5.40
N LEU A 270 -21.91 49.68 -4.90
CA LEU A 270 -21.06 50.80 -5.31
C LEU A 270 -20.68 50.73 -6.79
N SER A 271 -20.47 49.53 -7.34
CA SER A 271 -20.16 49.33 -8.76
C SER A 271 -21.38 49.64 -9.65
N ALA A 272 -22.57 49.22 -9.25
CA ALA A 272 -23.81 49.52 -9.97
C ALA A 272 -24.15 51.02 -9.96
N VAL A 273 -24.03 51.68 -8.81
CA VAL A 273 -24.25 53.13 -8.68
C VAL A 273 -23.21 53.91 -9.48
N GLY A 274 -21.95 53.46 -9.51
CA GLY A 274 -20.90 54.05 -10.35
C GLY A 274 -21.24 54.00 -11.84
N LEU A 275 -21.66 52.84 -12.35
CA LEU A 275 -22.12 52.72 -13.75
C LEU A 275 -23.38 53.54 -14.03
N GLN A 276 -24.32 53.61 -13.07
CA GLN A 276 -25.56 54.35 -13.24
C GLN A 276 -25.33 55.87 -13.23
N TRP A 277 -24.41 56.36 -12.41
CA TRP A 277 -24.02 57.77 -12.39
C TRP A 277 -23.23 58.17 -13.64
N LEU A 278 -22.35 57.29 -14.14
CA LEU A 278 -21.64 57.53 -15.39
C LEU A 278 -22.58 57.56 -16.60
N SER A 279 -23.55 56.64 -16.67
CA SER A 279 -24.54 56.60 -17.76
C SER A 279 -25.50 57.80 -17.74
N GLN A 280 -25.82 58.34 -16.56
CA GLN A 280 -26.59 59.58 -16.44
C GLN A 280 -25.81 60.82 -16.89
N ARG A 281 -24.49 60.86 -16.68
CA ARG A 281 -23.62 61.96 -17.18
C ARG A 281 -23.35 61.92 -18.67
N VAL A 282 -23.44 60.76 -19.30
CA VAL A 282 -23.04 60.56 -20.71
C VAL A 282 -24.21 60.65 -21.68
N ARG A 283 -25.48 60.85 -21.25
CA ARG A 283 -26.61 61.08 -22.18
C ARG A 283 -26.34 62.32 -23.06
N PRO A 284 -26.00 62.17 -24.35
CA PRO A 284 -25.96 63.28 -25.28
C PRO A 284 -27.40 63.62 -25.63
N GLY A 285 -27.75 64.90 -25.62
CA GLY A 285 -29.09 65.36 -25.96
C GLY A 285 -29.52 64.85 -27.33
N TYR A 286 -30.54 64.00 -27.38
CA TYR A 286 -31.30 63.76 -28.59
C TYR A 286 -32.20 64.98 -28.80
N ARG A 287 -31.69 65.93 -29.56
CA ARG A 287 -32.38 67.14 -30.01
C ARG A 287 -32.69 66.96 -31.50
N ASP A 288 -33.98 67.05 -31.80
CA ASP A 288 -34.61 67.37 -33.08
C ASP A 288 -34.27 66.54 -34.33
N ARG A 289 -35.23 65.71 -34.76
CA ARG A 289 -35.81 65.73 -36.11
C ARG A 289 -37.20 65.10 -36.10
#